data_AF-A0A6N8E8S0-F1
#
_entry.id   AF-A0A6N8E8S0-F1
#
_cell.length_a   1.000
_cell.length_b   1.000
_cell.length_c   1.000
_cell.angle_alpha   90.00
_cell.angle_beta   90.00
_cell.angle_gamma   90.00
#
_symmetry.space_group_name_H-M   'P 1'
#
loop_
_entity.id
_entity.type
_entity.pdbx_description
1 polymer ?
#
loop_
_entity_poly.entity_id
_entity_poly.type
_entity_poly.pdbx_seq_one_letter_code
_entity_poly.pdbx_strand_id
1 'polypeptide(L)'
;MEPEFAQLSAQIGQRLRTERMRRGWSLNDLSKRTQDQFSKSRISNYEQGIRRMGLEAACQLADAFGDVTPAWLLMLDDSGPLSIEERELVEAFRAMNEKERRRVLDLIAPADAD
;
A
#
# COMPACT_ATOMS: atom_id res chain seq x y z
N MET A 1 9.81 11.84 16.67
CA MET A 1 9.59 11.32 15.31
C MET A 1 9.57 12.53 14.42
N GLU A 2 10.33 12.56 13.33
CA GLU A 2 10.30 13.68 12.38
C GLU A 2 8.85 13.92 11.90
N PRO A 3 8.45 15.19 11.65
CA PRO A 3 7.07 15.53 11.29
C PRO A 3 6.53 14.73 10.08
N GLU A 4 7.39 14.46 9.10
CA GLU A 4 7.05 13.66 7.91
C GLU A 4 6.65 12.21 8.26
N PHE A 5 7.37 11.55 9.18
CA PHE A 5 7.08 10.18 9.58
C PHE A 5 5.83 10.09 10.46
N ALA A 6 5.51 11.15 11.20
CA ALA A 6 4.26 11.25 11.93
C ALA A 6 3.07 11.37 10.97
N GLN A 7 3.20 12.17 9.91
CA GLN A 7 2.19 12.30 8.88
C GLN A 7 1.97 10.98 8.12
N LEU A 8 3.05 10.29 7.73
CA LEU A 8 2.96 8.97 7.10
C LEU A 8 2.28 7.94 8.02
N SER A 9 2.62 7.94 9.31
CA SER A 9 1.98 7.04 10.29
C SER A 9 0.47 7.30 10.41
N ALA A 10 0.05 8.56 10.35
CA ALA A 10 -1.37 8.93 10.33
C ALA A 10 -2.09 8.47 9.04
N GLN A 11 -1.45 8.59 7.88
CA GLN A 11 -2.01 8.13 6.60
C GLN A 11 -2.19 6.60 6.56
N ILE A 12 -1.16 5.85 7.01
CA ILE A 12 -1.23 4.39 7.18
C ILE A 12 -2.36 4.01 8.14
N GLY A 13 -2.46 4.72 9.27
CA GLY A 13 -3.55 4.54 10.24
C GLY A 13 -4.93 4.76 9.64
N GLN A 14 -5.08 5.83 8.85
CA GLN A 14 -6.34 6.13 8.17
C GLN A 14 -6.69 5.08 7.10
N ARG A 15 -5.70 4.53 6.38
CA ARG A 15 -5.90 3.42 5.44
C ARG A 15 -6.41 2.17 6.16
N LEU A 16 -5.78 1.79 7.28
CA LEU A 16 -6.24 0.69 8.14
C LEU A 16 -7.71 0.90 8.58
N ARG A 17 -8.02 2.11 9.07
CA ARG A 17 -9.36 2.46 9.53
C ARG A 17 -10.39 2.35 8.41
N THR A 18 -10.07 2.91 7.25
CA THR A 18 -10.94 2.89 6.07
C THR A 18 -11.24 1.46 5.65
N GLU A 19 -10.23 0.59 5.65
CA GLU A 19 -10.37 -0.80 5.25
C GLU A 19 -11.19 -1.62 6.25
N ARG A 20 -10.99 -1.38 7.55
CA ARG A 20 -11.86 -1.95 8.60
C ARG A 20 -13.31 -1.49 8.44
N MET A 21 -13.53 -0.20 8.20
CA MET A 21 -14.87 0.38 8.07
C MET A 21 -15.58 -0.07 6.77
N ARG A 22 -14.84 -0.28 5.67
CA ARG A 22 -15.36 -0.83 4.40
C ARG A 22 -16.07 -2.17 4.61
N ARG A 23 -15.64 -2.95 5.61
CA ARG A 23 -16.23 -4.24 5.99
C ARG A 23 -17.28 -4.15 7.11
N GLY A 24 -17.55 -2.95 7.63
CA GLY A 24 -18.43 -2.76 8.78
C GLY A 24 -17.89 -3.33 10.09
N TRP A 25 -16.58 -3.58 10.20
CA TRP A 25 -15.99 -4.19 11.39
C TRP A 25 -15.77 -3.17 12.50
N SER A 26 -16.10 -3.52 13.74
CA SER A 26 -15.65 -2.79 14.92
C SER A 26 -14.17 -3.07 15.20
N LEU A 27 -13.56 -2.30 16.11
CA LEU A 27 -12.20 -2.61 16.62
C LEU A 27 -12.14 -4.02 17.24
N ASN A 28 -13.24 -4.47 17.86
CA ASN A 28 -13.33 -5.80 18.45
C ASN A 28 -13.31 -6.89 17.37
N ASP A 29 -13.99 -6.66 16.25
CA ASP A 29 -14.07 -7.63 15.15
C ASP A 29 -12.71 -7.86 14.50
N LEU A 30 -11.94 -6.78 14.29
CA LEU A 30 -10.58 -6.88 13.77
C LEU A 30 -9.63 -7.53 14.78
N SER A 31 -9.76 -7.17 16.07
CA SER A 31 -9.01 -7.84 17.16
C SER A 31 -9.22 -9.35 17.13
N LYS A 32 -10.48 -9.82 17.04
CA LYS A 32 -10.80 -11.26 16.97
C LYS A 32 -10.26 -11.94 15.71
N ARG A 33 -10.29 -11.26 14.56
CA ARG A 33 -9.75 -11.80 13.30
C ARG A 33 -8.23 -11.95 13.31
N THR A 34 -7.56 -11.11 14.09
CA THR A 34 -6.12 -11.27 14.36
C THR A 34 -5.83 -12.28 15.48
N GLN A 35 -6.80 -13.12 15.86
CA GLN A 35 -6.70 -14.07 16.97
C GLN A 35 -6.30 -13.39 18.29
N ASP A 36 -6.86 -12.20 18.54
CA ASP A 36 -6.60 -11.37 19.72
C ASP A 36 -5.14 -10.91 19.89
N GLN A 37 -4.27 -11.09 18.88
CA GLN A 37 -2.88 -10.60 18.91
C GLN A 37 -2.79 -9.08 19.01
N PHE A 38 -3.79 -8.37 18.47
CA PHE A 38 -3.94 -6.92 18.64
C PHE A 38 -5.17 -6.61 19.47
N SER A 39 -4.96 -5.89 20.59
CA SER A 39 -6.06 -5.35 21.38
C SER A 39 -6.78 -4.21 20.62
N LYS A 40 -8.04 -3.95 20.98
CA LYS A 40 -8.81 -2.79 20.48
C LYS A 40 -8.04 -1.46 20.61
N SER A 41 -7.37 -1.25 21.74
CA SER A 41 -6.56 -0.05 21.98
C SER A 41 -5.34 0.00 21.05
N ARG A 42 -4.66 -1.13 20.83
CA ARG A 42 -3.51 -1.19 19.92
C ARG A 42 -3.92 -0.88 18.48
N ILE A 43 -5.04 -1.44 18.00
CA ILE A 43 -5.62 -1.14 16.69
C ILE A 43 -6.00 0.35 16.61
N SER A 44 -6.69 0.87 17.61
CA SER A 44 -7.05 2.29 17.66
C SER A 44 -5.82 3.22 17.61
N ASN A 45 -4.73 2.86 18.31
CA ASN A 45 -3.49 3.63 18.27
C ASN A 45 -2.81 3.59 16.90
N TYR A 46 -2.92 2.47 16.17
CA TYR A 46 -2.49 2.40 14.78
C TYR A 46 -3.36 3.32 13.90
N GLU A 47 -4.69 3.23 14.02
CA GLU A 47 -5.61 4.05 13.22
C GLU A 47 -5.44 5.54 13.41
N GLN A 48 -5.06 5.98 14.61
CA GLN A 48 -4.80 7.38 14.93
C GLN A 48 -3.36 7.84 14.59
N GLY A 49 -2.49 6.92 14.12
CA GLY A 49 -1.08 7.22 13.87
C GLY A 49 -0.22 7.44 15.13
N ILE A 50 -0.80 7.34 16.33
CA ILE A 50 -0.09 7.47 17.62
C ILE A 50 0.99 6.40 17.74
N ARG A 51 0.66 5.17 17.29
CA ARG A 51 1.62 4.07 17.24
C ARG A 51 1.96 3.79 15.78
N ARG A 52 3.26 3.75 15.47
CA ARG A 52 3.72 3.31 14.15
C ARG A 52 3.46 1.81 13.96
N MET A 53 2.85 1.47 12.83
CA MET A 53 2.68 0.08 12.40
C MET A 53 4.03 -0.45 11.88
N GLY A 54 4.49 -1.57 12.45
CA GLY A 54 5.68 -2.28 11.97
C GLY A 54 5.32 -3.31 10.89
N LEU A 55 6.35 -3.89 10.26
CA LEU A 55 6.20 -4.87 9.18
C LEU A 55 5.38 -6.10 9.62
N GLU A 56 5.71 -6.69 10.77
CA GLU A 56 5.04 -7.88 11.29
C GLU A 56 3.56 -7.60 11.56
N ALA A 57 3.28 -6.40 12.09
CA ALA A 57 1.90 -5.99 12.33
C ALA A 57 1.12 -5.81 11.02
N ALA A 58 1.76 -5.25 9.99
CA ALA A 58 1.15 -5.10 8.67
C ALA A 58 0.85 -6.47 8.03
N CYS A 59 1.77 -7.44 8.13
CA CYS A 59 1.55 -8.81 7.68
C CYS A 59 0.33 -9.45 8.35
N GLN A 60 0.29 -9.42 9.68
CA GLN A 60 -0.82 -10.04 10.43
C GLN A 60 -2.17 -9.36 10.18
N LEU A 61 -2.18 -8.03 10.00
CA LEU A 61 -3.41 -7.30 9.67
C LEU A 61 -3.86 -7.57 8.25
N ALA A 62 -2.94 -7.62 7.29
CA ALA A 62 -3.22 -7.98 5.90
C ALA A 62 -3.81 -9.39 5.80
N ASP A 63 -3.21 -10.37 6.50
CA ASP A 63 -3.73 -11.73 6.59
C ASP A 63 -5.14 -11.77 7.19
N ALA A 64 -5.39 -10.97 8.23
CA ALA A 64 -6.71 -10.87 8.86
C ALA A 64 -7.79 -10.23 7.95
N PHE A 65 -7.38 -9.40 6.98
CA PHE A 65 -8.27 -8.86 5.95
C PHE A 65 -8.49 -9.85 4.80
N GLY A 66 -7.45 -10.59 4.39
CA GLY A 66 -7.50 -11.67 3.41
C GLY A 66 -7.41 -11.27 1.93
N ASP A 67 -7.56 -9.98 1.62
CA ASP A 67 -7.63 -9.42 0.25
C ASP A 67 -6.76 -8.16 0.07
N VAL A 68 -5.91 -7.82 1.04
CA VAL A 68 -4.96 -6.70 0.95
C VAL A 68 -3.54 -7.18 1.24
N THR A 69 -2.54 -6.44 0.76
CA THR A 69 -1.12 -6.76 0.98
C THR A 69 -0.52 -5.87 2.08
N PRO A 70 0.58 -6.29 2.73
CA PRO A 70 1.31 -5.44 3.68
C PRO A 70 1.87 -4.18 3.01
N ALA A 71 2.32 -4.29 1.75
CA ALA A 71 2.84 -3.17 0.97
C ALA A 71 1.75 -2.10 0.72
N TRP A 72 0.55 -2.54 0.35
CA TRP A 72 -0.60 -1.65 0.19
C TRP A 72 -0.99 -1.00 1.52
N LEU A 73 -1.01 -1.76 2.62
CA LEU A 73 -1.39 -1.26 3.94
C LEU A 73 -0.38 -0.20 4.45
N LEU A 74 0.90 -0.43 4.21
CA LEU A 74 2.00 0.48 4.55
C LEU A 74 2.23 1.59 3.50
N MET A 75 1.39 1.67 2.46
CA MET A 75 1.48 2.67 1.38
C MET A 75 2.81 2.65 0.60
N LEU A 76 3.49 1.50 0.58
CA LEU A 76 4.75 1.32 -0.17
C LEU A 76 4.49 1.28 -1.68
N ASP A 77 3.31 0.82 -2.09
CA ASP A 77 2.91 0.81 -3.51
C ASP A 77 2.60 2.22 -4.04
N ASP A 78 2.22 3.14 -3.15
CA ASP A 78 1.86 4.53 -3.49
C ASP A 78 3.08 5.43 -3.64
N SER A 79 4.23 4.99 -3.12
CA SER A 79 5.50 5.73 -3.07
C SER A 79 6.52 5.20 -4.07
N GLY A 80 6.04 4.70 -5.21
CA GLY A 80 6.88 4.33 -6.34
C GLY A 80 7.46 5.56 -7.05
N PRO A 81 8.60 5.42 -7.75
CA PRO A 81 9.17 6.52 -8.53
C PRO A 81 8.33 6.89 -9.76
N LEU A 82 7.32 6.09 -10.10
CA LEU A 82 6.47 6.23 -11.27
C LEU A 82 5.14 6.87 -10.88
N SER A 83 4.73 7.89 -11.63
CA SER A 83 3.36 8.39 -11.69
C SER A 83 2.37 7.31 -12.13
N ILE A 84 1.07 7.59 -11.97
CA ILE A 84 0.00 6.69 -12.43
C ILE A 84 0.14 6.38 -13.92
N GLU A 85 0.39 7.40 -14.74
CA GLU A 85 0.54 7.27 -16.19
C GLU A 85 1.78 6.43 -16.55
N GLU A 86 2.92 6.67 -15.89
CA GLU A 86 4.13 5.86 -16.10
C GLU A 86 3.94 4.40 -15.68
N ARG A 87 3.11 4.15 -14.66
CA ARG A 87 2.78 2.80 -14.21
C ARG A 87 1.91 2.06 -15.23
N GLU A 88 0.88 2.73 -15.75
CA GLU A 88 0.04 2.20 -16.84
C GLU A 88 0.87 1.88 -18.08
N LEU A 89 1.81 2.75 -18.45
CA LEU A 89 2.75 2.52 -19.55
C LEU A 89 3.58 1.25 -19.32
N VAL A 90 4.17 1.08 -18.12
CA VAL A 90 4.97 -0.10 -17.78
C VAL A 90 4.14 -1.38 -17.84
N GLU A 91 2.92 -1.37 -17.31
CA GLU A 91 2.01 -2.51 -17.33
C GLU A 91 1.60 -2.88 -18.76
N ALA A 92 1.19 -1.90 -19.57
CA ALA A 92 0.85 -2.11 -20.97
C ALA A 92 2.04 -2.64 -21.76
N PHE A 93 3.23 -2.06 -21.58
CA PHE A 93 4.47 -2.51 -22.22
C PHE A 93 4.80 -3.96 -21.85
N ARG A 94 4.62 -4.36 -20.59
CA ARG A 94 4.83 -5.75 -20.12
C ARG A 94 3.80 -6.74 -20.67
N ALA A 95 2.61 -6.29 -21.06
CA ALA A 95 1.61 -7.16 -21.68
C ALA A 95 1.86 -7.38 -23.19
N MET A 96 2.58 -6.47 -23.85
CA MET A 96 2.89 -6.54 -25.29
C MET A 96 3.88 -7.66 -25.65
N ASN A 97 3.83 -8.10 -26.92
CA ASN A 97 4.85 -8.99 -27.49
C ASN A 97 6.15 -8.24 -27.84
N GLU A 98 7.21 -8.99 -28.14
CA GLU A 98 8.55 -8.42 -28.36
C GLU A 98 8.61 -7.41 -29.52
N LYS A 99 7.86 -7.66 -30.61
CA LYS A 99 7.83 -6.78 -31.78
C LYS A 99 7.11 -5.46 -31.47
N GLU A 100 6.01 -5.52 -30.73
CA GLU A 100 5.28 -4.34 -30.27
C GLU A 100 6.11 -3.50 -29.31
N ARG A 101 6.76 -4.14 -28.33
CA ARG A 101 7.69 -3.48 -27.40
C ARG A 101 8.81 -2.76 -28.14
N ARG A 102 9.43 -3.42 -29.13
CA ARG A 102 10.48 -2.79 -29.95
C ARG A 102 9.99 -1.53 -30.62
N ARG A 103 8.80 -1.59 -31.24
CA ARG A 103 8.20 -0.45 -31.94
C ARG A 103 7.87 0.71 -30.99
N VAL A 104 7.40 0.43 -29.78
CA VAL A 104 7.19 1.45 -28.76
C VAL A 104 8.51 2.10 -28.36
N LEU A 105 9.56 1.30 -28.11
CA LEU A 105 10.89 1.81 -27.77
C LEU A 105 11.48 2.67 -28.89
N ASP A 106 11.35 2.25 -30.15
CA ASP A 106 11.83 3.02 -31.31
C ASP A 106 11.08 4.37 -31.44
N LEU A 107 9.81 4.43 -31.05
CA LEU A 107 9.00 5.65 -31.09
C LEU A 107 9.38 6.68 -30.01
N ILE A 108 9.72 6.20 -28.81
CA ILE A 108 10.03 7.05 -27.64
C ILE A 108 11.53 7.23 -27.43
N ALA A 109 12.37 6.61 -28.27
CA ALA A 109 13.81 6.81 -28.24
C ALA A 109 14.10 8.31 -28.39
N PRO A 110 14.85 8.93 -27.46
CA PRO A 110 15.24 10.32 -27.60
C PRO A 110 16.03 10.51 -28.91
N ALA A 111 15.77 11.62 -29.60
CA ALA A 111 16.31 11.87 -30.93
C ALA A 111 17.84 11.92 -30.98
N ASP A 112 18.50 12.14 -29.84
CA ASP A 112 19.94 12.24 -29.72
C ASP A 112 20.44 11.38 -28.54
N ALA A 113 20.83 10.15 -28.86
CA ALA A 113 21.77 9.36 -28.07
C ALA A 113 22.98 9.04 -28.95
N ASP A 114 23.59 10.09 -29.49
CA ASP A 114 24.92 10.12 -30.11
C ASP A 114 25.84 11.05 -29.30
#